data_AF-A0ABD3UE37-F1
#
_entry.id   AF-A0ABD3UE37-F1
#
_cell.length_a   1.000
_cell.length_b   1.000
_cell.length_c   1.000
_cell.angle_alpha   90.00
_cell.angle_beta   90.00
_cell.angle_gamma   90.00
#
_symmetry.space_group_name_H-M   'P 1'
#
loop_
_entity.id
_entity.type
_entity.pdbx_description
1 polymer ?
#
loop_
_entity_poly.entity_id
_entity_poly.type
_entity_poly.pdbx_seq_one_letter_code
_entity_poly.pdbx_strand_id
1 'polypeptide(L)'
;MNDPEQTKQEWHDWVGELFEPHFGVTVESLLNKAIPANEESAIQSKVHYVAPFDADAIRNVYRKVHIMTVLDEEMRTQKWRQAKGEEDSPKQRDDDAQRSGDSPLQGKKNDIDLNDSSIWNSEEIAVLRQVFKSIKKQNVELSVHVRELETRNKALEEKVSHQDKVIQKQKGELLDVKKANVRLKIHCDSLQSELDLALAKCGAFEEVLKDLKLEKAEMMQEVFDNHVAMDKQRLEREVIQMKLDNLKQVALAEKMTAVESVKTKCQQKIFDLEQEVKKLTEELNKERYDHKNTQRGLKHLRQHFASLSVQDIVPPNAVTKDQIGHVTY
;
A
#
# COMPACT_ATOMS: atom_id res chain seq x y z
N MET A 1 -30.17 -8.24 24.47
CA MET A 1 -28.99 -8.48 25.34
C MET A 1 -29.13 -7.49 26.48
N ASN A 2 -28.88 -7.92 27.71
CA ASN A 2 -29.31 -7.19 28.90
C ASN A 2 -28.17 -6.32 29.43
N ASP A 3 -28.50 -5.14 29.93
CA ASP A 3 -27.60 -4.36 30.78
C ASP A 3 -27.37 -5.09 32.12
N PRO A 4 -26.13 -5.09 32.66
CA PRO A 4 -25.86 -5.54 34.01
C PRO A 4 -26.08 -4.39 35.01
N GLU A 5 -27.04 -4.55 35.93
CA GLU A 5 -27.29 -3.60 37.00
C GLU A 5 -26.06 -3.48 37.92
N GLN A 6 -25.44 -2.29 37.98
CA GLN A 6 -24.35 -2.01 38.93
C GLN A 6 -24.94 -1.68 40.30
N THR A 7 -25.14 -2.70 41.14
CA THR A 7 -25.44 -2.52 42.56
C THR A 7 -24.28 -1.78 43.24
N LYS A 8 -24.48 -0.50 43.56
CA LYS A 8 -23.54 0.25 44.39
C LYS A 8 -23.49 -0.36 45.78
N GLN A 9 -22.33 -0.92 46.14
CA GLN A 9 -22.08 -1.43 47.47
C GLN A 9 -21.66 -0.25 48.37
N GLU A 10 -22.57 0.24 49.20
CA GLU A 10 -22.27 1.31 50.15
C GLU A 10 -21.47 0.75 51.33
N TRP A 11 -20.24 1.23 51.50
CA TRP A 11 -19.35 0.81 52.58
C TRP A 11 -19.62 1.69 53.81
N HIS A 12 -20.40 1.18 54.75
CA HIS A 12 -20.61 1.84 56.05
C HIS A 12 -19.31 1.88 56.86
N ASP A 13 -18.78 3.07 57.09
CA ASP A 13 -17.63 3.29 57.96
C ASP A 13 -18.05 3.31 59.44
N TRP A 14 -18.20 2.10 59.98
CA TRP A 14 -18.50 1.85 61.40
C TRP A 14 -17.44 2.41 62.36
N VAL A 15 -16.23 2.74 61.88
CA VAL A 15 -15.19 3.38 62.69
C VAL A 15 -15.49 4.87 62.86
N GLY A 16 -16.02 5.52 61.82
CA GLY A 16 -16.51 6.90 61.89
C GLY A 16 -17.68 7.09 62.87
N GLU A 17 -18.62 6.13 62.91
CA GLU A 17 -19.78 6.17 63.82
C GLU A 17 -19.43 5.88 65.29
N LEU A 18 -18.44 5.01 65.57
CA LEU A 18 -18.02 4.73 66.96
C LEU A 18 -17.04 5.77 67.54
N PHE A 19 -16.39 6.58 66.70
CA PHE A 19 -15.32 7.50 67.13
C PHE A 19 -15.49 8.92 66.54
N GLU A 20 -16.65 9.55 66.76
CA GLU A 20 -16.89 10.95 66.40
C GLU A 20 -15.76 11.87 66.93
N PRO A 21 -15.04 12.61 66.06
CA PRO A 21 -13.90 13.42 66.49
C PRO A 21 -14.31 14.65 67.32
N HIS A 22 -14.29 14.52 68.65
CA HIS A 22 -14.63 15.55 69.64
C HIS A 22 -13.56 16.67 69.73
N PHE A 23 -13.33 17.41 68.65
CA PHE A 23 -12.47 18.59 68.62
C PHE A 23 -13.21 19.82 69.11
N GLY A 24 -12.93 20.24 70.35
CA GLY A 24 -13.51 21.42 71.00
C GLY A 24 -13.07 22.80 70.45
N VAL A 25 -12.85 22.91 69.13
CA VAL A 25 -12.54 24.17 68.43
C VAL A 25 -13.29 24.17 67.09
N THR A 26 -14.43 24.84 67.02
CA THR A 26 -15.16 25.03 65.75
C THR A 26 -14.44 26.02 64.83
N VAL A 27 -14.55 25.80 63.51
CA VAL A 27 -13.91 26.62 62.46
C VAL A 27 -14.30 28.12 62.56
N GLU A 28 -15.51 28.40 63.04
CA GLU A 28 -16.04 29.75 63.30
C GLU A 28 -15.19 30.54 64.33
N SER A 29 -14.54 29.84 65.28
CA SER A 29 -13.66 30.45 66.28
C SER A 29 -12.37 31.02 65.68
N LEU A 30 -11.97 30.56 64.48
CA LEU A 30 -10.74 31.00 63.79
C LEU A 30 -11.00 32.08 62.73
N LEU A 31 -12.24 32.23 62.25
CA LEU A 31 -12.59 33.19 61.18
C LEU A 31 -13.07 34.55 61.71
N ASN A 32 -13.69 34.61 62.89
CA ASN A 32 -14.35 35.82 63.39
C ASN A 32 -13.42 36.87 64.05
N LYS A 33 -12.10 36.84 63.80
CA LYS A 33 -11.17 37.87 64.29
C LYS A 33 -10.86 38.95 63.25
N ALA A 34 -11.92 39.50 62.65
CA ALA A 34 -11.85 40.71 61.84
C ALA A 34 -11.36 41.90 62.69
N ILE A 35 -10.51 42.76 62.09
CA ILE A 35 -9.96 43.94 62.74
C ILE A 35 -10.89 45.14 62.45
N PRO A 36 -11.53 45.77 63.46
CA PRO A 36 -12.20 47.05 63.27
C PRO A 36 -11.15 48.16 63.13
N ALA A 37 -11.32 49.04 62.16
CA ALA A 37 -10.47 50.20 62.00
C ALA A 37 -11.05 51.42 62.75
N ASN A 38 -10.22 52.02 63.60
CA ASN A 38 -10.26 53.43 64.01
C ASN A 38 -11.55 53.98 64.66
N GLU A 39 -11.62 53.93 65.98
CA GLU A 39 -12.34 54.93 66.79
C GLU A 39 -11.39 55.61 67.78
N GLU A 40 -11.22 56.93 67.63
CA GLU A 40 -10.49 57.76 68.58
C GLU A 40 -11.44 58.22 69.70
N SER A 41 -11.25 57.76 70.94
CA SER A 41 -11.86 58.39 72.11
C SER A 41 -11.09 58.11 73.40
N ALA A 42 -10.86 59.18 74.14
CA ALA A 42 -9.89 59.28 75.23
C ALA A 42 -10.06 58.26 76.38
N ILE A 43 -9.02 57.48 76.64
CA ILE A 43 -8.74 56.90 77.97
C ILE A 43 -7.41 57.48 78.47
N GLN A 44 -7.48 58.44 79.39
CA GLN A 44 -6.31 58.99 80.05
C GLN A 44 -5.70 57.94 81.01
N SER A 45 -4.65 57.25 80.56
CA SER A 45 -3.86 56.36 81.43
C SER A 45 -2.51 57.02 81.78
N LYS A 46 -2.16 56.99 83.06
CA LYS A 46 -0.83 57.44 83.53
C LYS A 46 0.21 56.37 83.22
N VAL A 47 0.83 56.46 82.04
CA VAL A 47 2.00 55.66 81.69
C VAL A 47 3.17 56.60 81.45
N HIS A 48 4.24 56.46 82.24
CA HIS A 48 5.48 57.19 81.99
C HIS A 48 6.12 56.65 80.70
N TYR A 49 6.21 57.49 79.67
CA TYR A 49 6.99 57.16 78.48
C TYR A 49 8.48 57.20 78.82
N VAL A 50 9.08 56.02 79.00
CA VAL A 50 10.53 55.84 79.09
C VAL A 50 11.04 55.45 77.72
N ALA A 51 11.91 56.27 77.13
CA ALA A 51 12.46 56.01 75.80
C ALA A 51 13.36 54.76 75.82
N PRO A 52 13.10 53.72 75.00
CA PRO A 52 13.72 52.40 75.17
C PRO A 52 15.19 52.28 74.71
N PHE A 53 15.80 53.35 74.19
CA PHE A 53 17.17 53.34 73.66
C PHE A 53 17.93 54.64 73.95
N ASP A 54 18.46 54.78 75.17
CA ASP A 54 19.58 55.70 75.41
C ASP A 54 20.86 55.09 74.85
N ALA A 55 21.35 55.69 73.76
CA ALA A 55 22.54 55.22 73.05
C ALA A 55 23.82 55.33 73.88
N ASP A 56 23.93 56.30 74.81
CA ASP A 56 25.11 56.48 75.63
C ASP A 56 25.08 55.61 76.90
N ALA A 57 23.90 55.26 77.41
CA ALA A 57 23.75 54.18 78.39
C ALA A 57 24.28 52.85 77.82
N ILE A 58 23.85 52.46 76.62
CA ILE A 58 24.31 51.22 75.95
C ILE A 58 25.83 51.28 75.64
N ARG A 59 26.33 52.43 75.15
CA ARG A 59 27.76 52.64 74.88
C ARG A 59 28.62 52.54 76.15
N ASN A 60 28.12 53.04 77.28
CA ASN A 60 28.80 52.94 78.57
C ASN A 60 28.78 51.52 79.14
N VAL A 61 27.69 50.75 78.97
CA VAL A 61 27.65 49.32 79.33
C VAL A 61 28.70 48.54 78.53
N TYR A 62 28.76 48.71 77.21
CA TYR A 62 29.77 48.03 76.37
C TYR A 62 31.21 48.42 76.73
N ARG A 63 31.48 49.72 76.98
CA ARG A 63 32.80 50.15 77.49
C ARG A 63 33.15 49.50 78.82
N LYS A 64 32.21 49.47 79.77
CA LYS A 64 32.45 48.93 81.12
C LYS A 64 32.71 47.42 81.10
N VAL A 65 31.98 46.67 80.27
CA VAL A 65 32.24 45.24 80.02
C VAL A 65 33.60 45.02 79.35
N HIS A 66 33.96 45.84 78.35
CA HIS A 66 35.25 45.71 77.66
C HIS A 66 36.45 45.99 78.58
N ILE A 67 36.39 47.05 79.39
CA ILE A 67 37.41 47.35 80.42
C ILE A 67 37.54 46.20 81.42
N MET A 68 36.41 45.61 81.84
CA MET A 68 36.42 44.52 82.82
C MET A 68 36.97 43.21 82.26
N THR A 69 36.76 42.91 80.97
CA THR A 69 37.39 41.75 80.30
C THR A 69 38.89 41.93 80.14
N VAL A 70 39.37 43.13 79.76
CA VAL A 70 40.81 43.42 79.68
C VAL A 70 41.49 43.30 81.05
N LEU A 71 40.89 43.83 82.12
CA LEU A 71 41.41 43.69 83.49
C LEU A 71 41.46 42.22 83.97
N ASP A 72 40.50 41.39 83.57
CA ASP A 72 40.49 39.95 83.91
C ASP A 72 41.57 39.17 83.14
N GLU A 73 41.90 39.59 81.91
CA GLU A 73 43.03 39.05 81.13
C GLU A 73 44.40 39.52 81.65
N GLU A 74 44.52 40.78 82.08
CA GLU A 74 45.72 41.29 82.77
C GLU A 74 45.94 40.58 84.12
N MET A 75 44.89 40.42 84.94
CA MET A 75 44.96 39.68 86.21
C MET A 75 45.31 38.20 86.02
N ARG A 76 44.84 37.57 84.93
CA ARG A 76 45.24 36.20 84.56
C ARG A 76 46.70 36.15 84.12
N THR A 77 47.13 37.01 83.21
CA THR A 77 48.50 37.00 82.70
C THR A 77 49.54 37.38 83.76
N GLN A 78 49.20 38.24 84.72
CA GLN A 78 50.05 38.54 85.87
C GLN A 78 50.21 37.33 86.81
N LYS A 79 49.11 36.59 87.10
CA LYS A 79 49.18 35.31 87.84
C LYS A 79 50.03 34.27 87.11
N TRP A 80 49.89 34.14 85.79
CA TRP A 80 50.72 33.24 84.98
C TRP A 80 52.22 33.60 84.99
N ARG A 81 52.57 34.89 85.10
CA ARG A 81 53.97 35.33 85.26
C ARG A 81 54.52 35.06 86.66
N GLN A 82 53.72 35.25 87.71
CA GLN A 82 54.12 34.93 89.09
C GLN A 82 54.27 33.42 89.32
N ALA A 83 53.43 32.59 88.69
CA ALA A 83 53.49 31.12 88.78
C ALA A 83 54.63 30.45 87.96
N LYS A 84 55.58 31.24 87.43
CA LYS A 84 56.71 30.76 86.61
C LYS A 84 58.07 31.40 86.98
N GLY A 85 58.17 32.02 88.15
CA GLY A 85 59.27 32.89 88.54
C GLY A 85 60.41 32.23 89.35
N GLU A 86 60.65 30.92 89.22
CA GLU A 86 61.68 30.23 90.02
C GLU A 86 62.32 29.05 89.26
N GLU A 87 63.15 29.33 88.24
CA GLU A 87 64.37 28.56 87.86
C GLU A 87 65.14 29.26 86.70
N ASP A 88 66.47 29.16 86.75
CA ASP A 88 67.53 29.56 85.79
C ASP A 88 67.40 30.77 84.83
N SER A 89 68.22 31.78 85.13
CA SER A 89 68.95 32.63 84.17
C SER A 89 70.30 31.95 83.79
N PRO A 90 71.04 32.31 82.70
CA PRO A 90 71.38 33.71 82.40
C PRO A 90 71.68 34.09 80.92
N LYS A 91 72.02 35.39 80.72
CA LYS A 91 72.69 36.02 79.53
C LYS A 91 71.81 36.22 78.28
N GLN A 92 71.90 37.33 77.53
CA GLN A 92 72.75 38.53 77.63
C GLN A 92 72.14 39.73 76.84
N ARG A 93 72.16 40.94 77.44
CA ARG A 93 72.34 42.29 76.81
C ARG A 93 71.27 42.88 75.88
N ASP A 94 71.22 44.19 75.60
CA ASP A 94 71.62 45.50 76.22
C ASP A 94 71.10 46.57 75.21
N ASP A 95 70.59 47.77 75.51
CA ASP A 95 69.99 48.38 76.72
C ASP A 95 68.46 48.49 76.46
N ASP A 96 67.63 49.54 76.61
CA ASP A 96 67.60 50.90 77.22
C ASP A 96 66.08 51.22 77.41
N ALA A 97 65.59 52.22 78.15
CA ALA A 97 65.76 52.74 79.51
C ALA A 97 64.66 53.82 79.71
N GLN A 98 64.65 54.51 80.87
CA GLN A 98 63.76 55.65 81.23
C GLN A 98 62.27 55.32 81.46
N ARG A 99 61.55 55.91 82.44
CA ARG A 99 61.86 56.72 83.65
C ARG A 99 60.64 56.58 84.59
N SER A 100 60.73 55.97 85.77
CA SER A 100 61.09 56.57 87.08
C SER A 100 60.12 57.66 87.62
N GLY A 101 59.54 57.43 88.80
CA GLY A 101 58.60 58.34 89.50
C GLY A 101 57.33 57.58 89.92
N ASP A 102 57.27 56.79 90.99
CA ASP A 102 57.62 57.03 92.42
C ASP A 102 56.51 57.74 93.23
N SER A 103 56.28 57.16 94.41
CA SER A 103 55.60 57.64 95.61
C SER A 103 54.06 57.58 95.71
N PRO A 104 53.51 57.33 96.93
CA PRO A 104 52.25 56.58 97.06
C PRO A 104 51.16 57.32 97.86
N LEU A 105 49.89 57.00 97.57
CA LEU A 105 48.76 57.40 98.41
C LEU A 105 47.92 56.19 98.82
N GLN A 106 47.88 55.95 100.14
CA GLN A 106 47.03 54.98 100.80
C GLN A 106 45.58 55.49 100.88
N GLY A 107 44.63 54.55 100.94
CA GLY A 107 43.24 54.84 101.30
C GLY A 107 42.36 55.21 100.10
N LYS A 108 41.27 54.50 99.80
CA LYS A 108 40.48 53.62 100.66
C LYS A 108 40.09 52.33 99.94
N LYS A 109 40.13 51.21 100.66
CA LYS A 109 39.21 50.11 100.35
C LYS A 109 37.80 50.59 100.67
N ASN A 110 37.07 51.01 99.64
CA ASN A 110 35.63 50.94 99.72
C ASN A 110 35.28 49.48 99.44
N ASP A 111 34.92 48.73 100.48
CA ASP A 111 34.35 47.39 100.31
C ASP A 111 32.95 47.57 99.70
N ILE A 112 32.91 47.67 98.37
CA ILE A 112 31.68 47.64 97.59
C ILE A 112 31.19 46.20 97.65
N ASP A 113 30.13 45.95 98.43
CA ASP A 113 29.53 44.62 98.51
C ASP A 113 28.88 44.27 97.17
N LEU A 114 29.61 43.48 96.37
CA LEU A 114 29.19 43.05 95.04
C LEU A 114 27.96 42.14 95.05
N ASN A 115 27.50 41.68 96.21
CA ASN A 115 26.28 40.87 96.33
C ASN A 115 25.00 41.70 96.29
N ASP A 116 25.04 42.98 96.71
CA ASP A 116 23.85 43.84 96.80
C ASP A 116 23.73 44.82 95.60
N SER A 117 24.74 44.86 94.72
CA SER A 117 24.71 45.62 93.47
C SER A 117 23.97 44.88 92.35
N SER A 118 22.70 44.52 92.58
CA SER A 118 21.82 44.06 91.50
C SER A 118 21.54 45.22 90.54
N ILE A 119 22.29 45.27 89.44
CA ILE A 119 22.18 46.30 88.38
C ILE A 119 20.76 46.39 87.80
N TRP A 120 20.01 45.29 87.88
CA TRP A 120 18.63 45.19 87.42
C TRP A 120 17.66 45.24 88.61
N ASN A 121 16.57 45.98 88.48
CA ASN A 121 15.47 45.91 89.43
C ASN A 121 14.56 44.69 89.15
N SER A 122 13.70 44.32 90.11
CA SER A 122 12.87 43.11 89.98
C SER A 122 11.82 43.19 88.87
N GLU A 123 11.39 44.39 88.48
CA GLU A 123 10.39 44.63 87.44
C GLU A 123 11.02 44.47 86.05
N GLU A 124 12.22 45.00 85.83
CA GLU A 124 13.02 44.78 84.62
C GLU A 124 13.29 43.28 84.40
N ILE A 125 13.67 42.56 85.46
CA ILE A 125 13.87 41.10 85.42
C ILE A 125 12.55 40.39 85.06
N ALA A 126 11.40 40.86 85.56
CA ALA A 126 10.10 40.30 85.22
C ALA A 126 9.73 40.54 83.74
N VAL A 127 9.93 41.77 83.24
CA VAL A 127 9.71 42.13 81.82
C VAL A 127 10.63 41.31 80.91
N LEU A 128 11.93 41.22 81.20
CA LEU A 128 12.87 40.40 80.43
C LEU A 128 12.47 38.92 80.43
N ARG A 129 12.01 38.38 81.56
CA ARG A 129 11.50 36.99 81.64
C ARG A 129 10.21 36.80 80.83
N GLN A 130 9.32 37.80 80.77
CA GLN A 130 8.10 37.76 79.95
C GLN A 130 8.41 37.84 78.46
N VAL A 131 9.27 38.77 78.04
CA VAL A 131 9.74 38.92 76.66
C VAL A 131 10.48 37.65 76.21
N PHE A 132 11.38 37.10 77.02
CA PHE A 132 12.06 35.84 76.73
C PHE A 132 11.09 34.65 76.58
N LYS A 133 10.06 34.53 77.44
CA LYS A 133 9.00 33.53 77.29
C LYS A 133 8.22 33.70 75.99
N SER A 134 7.89 34.95 75.62
CA SER A 134 7.18 35.26 74.36
C SER A 134 8.02 34.90 73.14
N ILE A 135 9.27 35.37 73.07
CA ILE A 135 10.20 35.05 71.97
C ILE A 135 10.47 33.54 71.89
N LYS A 136 10.60 32.85 73.03
CA LYS A 136 10.74 31.38 73.04
C LYS A 136 9.52 30.67 72.47
N LYS A 137 8.30 31.14 72.79
CA LYS A 137 7.06 30.60 72.21
C LYS A 137 7.00 30.84 70.70
N GLN A 138 7.25 32.07 70.25
CA GLN A 138 7.29 32.45 68.83
C GLN A 138 8.36 31.66 68.05
N ASN A 139 9.54 31.42 68.64
CA ASN A 139 10.60 30.63 68.02
C ASN A 139 10.19 29.15 67.86
N VAL A 140 9.49 28.57 68.84
CA VAL A 140 8.91 27.22 68.71
C VAL A 140 7.82 27.18 67.63
N GLU A 141 6.93 28.17 67.58
CA GLU A 141 5.87 28.27 66.58
C GLU A 141 6.44 28.40 65.16
N LEU A 142 7.42 29.27 64.95
CA LEU A 142 8.16 29.40 63.69
C LEU A 142 8.93 28.12 63.34
N SER A 143 9.56 27.45 64.32
CA SER A 143 10.27 26.19 64.10
C SER A 143 9.36 25.03 63.71
N VAL A 144 8.10 25.02 64.15
CA VAL A 144 7.08 24.08 63.67
C VAL A 144 6.68 24.45 62.24
N HIS A 145 6.36 25.72 61.99
CA HIS A 145 5.89 26.16 60.68
C HIS A 145 6.93 25.99 59.56
N VAL A 146 8.22 26.18 59.85
CA VAL A 146 9.31 25.86 58.91
C VAL A 146 9.29 24.38 58.52
N ARG A 147 9.11 23.45 59.46
CA ARG A 147 9.03 22.01 59.18
C ARG A 147 7.79 21.62 58.38
N GLU A 148 6.66 22.29 58.62
CA GLU A 148 5.43 22.13 57.83
C GLU A 148 5.65 22.59 56.38
N LEU A 149 6.36 23.71 56.18
CA LEU A 149 6.71 24.21 54.84
C LEU A 149 7.76 23.33 54.14
N GLU A 150 8.77 22.84 54.86
CA GLU A 150 9.78 21.90 54.34
C GLU A 150 9.14 20.58 53.88
N THR A 151 8.29 19.98 54.70
CA THR A 151 7.58 18.74 54.36
C THR A 151 6.59 18.94 53.21
N ARG A 152 5.87 20.08 53.19
CA ARG A 152 5.00 20.46 52.06
C ARG A 152 5.78 20.66 50.76
N ASN A 153 6.92 21.36 50.80
CA ASN A 153 7.76 21.59 49.63
C ASN A 153 8.29 20.27 49.08
N LYS A 154 8.83 19.40 49.93
CA LYS A 154 9.29 18.06 49.53
C LYS A 154 8.18 17.24 48.86
N ALA A 155 6.97 17.23 49.43
CA ALA A 155 5.83 16.54 48.83
C ALA A 155 5.39 17.13 47.48
N LEU A 156 5.58 18.45 47.27
CA LEU A 156 5.36 19.10 45.97
C LEU A 156 6.47 18.77 44.96
N GLU A 157 7.73 18.75 45.37
CA GLU A 157 8.87 18.34 44.54
C GLU A 157 8.74 16.88 44.06
N GLU A 158 8.37 15.97 44.96
CA GLU A 158 8.09 14.56 44.62
C GLU A 158 6.92 14.44 43.64
N LYS A 159 5.86 15.22 43.84
CA LYS A 159 4.69 15.26 42.94
C LYS A 159 5.04 15.81 41.55
N VAL A 160 5.78 16.91 41.46
CA VAL A 160 6.25 17.49 40.18
C VAL A 160 7.16 16.48 39.47
N SER A 161 8.14 15.90 40.17
CA SER A 161 9.03 14.88 39.61
C SER A 161 8.28 13.64 39.09
N HIS A 162 7.17 13.26 39.74
CA HIS A 162 6.29 12.20 39.25
C HIS A 162 5.52 12.63 38.00
N GLN A 163 4.92 13.83 38.00
CA GLN A 163 4.17 14.36 36.86
C GLN A 163 5.06 14.52 35.62
N ASP A 164 6.29 15.01 35.76
CA ASP A 164 7.26 15.10 34.66
C ASP A 164 7.56 13.72 34.04
N LYS A 165 7.77 12.70 34.86
CA LYS A 165 8.01 11.32 34.39
C LYS A 165 6.81 10.77 33.61
N VAL A 166 5.58 11.05 34.06
CA VAL A 166 4.35 10.67 33.34
C VAL A 166 4.24 11.43 32.01
N ILE A 167 4.53 12.73 32.00
CA ILE A 167 4.50 13.56 30.78
C ILE A 167 5.52 13.09 29.74
N GLN A 168 6.76 12.78 30.15
CA GLN A 168 7.76 12.24 29.21
C GLN A 168 7.38 10.85 28.67
N LYS A 169 6.77 9.98 29.50
CA LYS A 169 6.25 8.67 29.05
C LYS A 169 5.15 8.83 28.00
N GLN A 170 4.14 9.65 28.29
CA GLN A 170 3.04 9.95 27.36
C GLN A 170 3.53 10.62 26.07
N LYS A 171 4.55 11.48 26.15
CA LYS A 171 5.21 12.10 24.98
C LYS A 171 5.93 11.06 24.11
N GLY A 172 6.57 10.06 24.71
CA GLY A 172 7.15 8.92 23.99
C GLY A 172 6.08 8.09 23.27
N GLU A 173 5.05 7.67 24.00
CA GLU A 173 3.91 6.91 23.47
C GLU A 173 3.22 7.65 22.30
N LEU A 174 2.99 8.96 22.43
CA LEU A 174 2.43 9.80 21.38
C LEU A 174 3.32 9.87 20.13
N LEU A 175 4.65 9.88 20.29
CA LEU A 175 5.58 9.87 19.15
C LEU A 175 5.54 8.53 18.41
N ASP A 176 5.45 7.41 19.13
CA ASP A 176 5.37 6.08 18.50
C ASP A 176 4.01 5.79 17.86
N VAL A 177 2.91 6.27 18.45
CA VAL A 177 1.59 6.29 17.81
C VAL A 177 1.61 7.14 16.53
N LYS A 178 2.26 8.31 16.54
CA LYS A 178 2.45 9.13 15.32
C LYS A 178 3.25 8.39 14.23
N LYS A 179 4.35 7.72 14.58
CA LYS A 179 5.12 6.88 13.64
C LYS A 179 4.28 5.71 13.09
N ALA A 180 3.44 5.09 13.93
CA ALA A 180 2.54 4.03 13.51
C ALA A 180 1.47 4.55 12.53
N ASN A 181 0.85 5.69 12.83
CA ASN A 181 -0.15 6.32 11.97
C ASN A 181 0.42 6.75 10.61
N VAL A 182 1.64 7.32 10.56
CA VAL A 182 2.33 7.65 9.29
C VAL A 182 2.61 6.39 8.47
N ARG A 183 3.09 5.30 9.08
CA ARG A 183 3.29 4.02 8.38
C ARG A 183 1.99 3.42 7.85
N LEU A 184 0.91 3.48 8.64
CA LEU A 184 -0.41 3.04 8.21
C LEU A 184 -0.92 3.87 7.03
N LYS A 185 -0.73 5.20 7.05
CA LYS A 185 -1.09 6.05 5.91
C LYS A 185 -0.35 5.63 4.64
N ILE A 186 0.98 5.48 4.70
CA ILE A 186 1.78 5.03 3.54
C ILE A 186 1.28 3.68 3.00
N HIS A 187 0.87 2.76 3.88
CA HIS A 187 0.29 1.48 3.48
C HIS A 187 -1.09 1.64 2.80
N CYS A 188 -1.96 2.53 3.30
CA CYS A 188 -3.24 2.85 2.65
C CYS A 188 -3.03 3.53 1.29
N ASP A 189 -2.11 4.49 1.20
CA ASP A 189 -1.75 5.18 -0.04
C ASP A 189 -1.20 4.17 -1.09
N SER A 190 -0.40 3.16 -0.66
CA SER A 190 0.06 2.06 -1.52
C SER A 190 -1.08 1.15 -1.99
N LEU A 191 -1.94 0.69 -1.08
CA LEU A 191 -3.08 -0.16 -1.43
C LEU A 191 -4.06 0.54 -2.38
N GLN A 192 -4.26 1.85 -2.25
CA GLN A 192 -5.06 2.62 -3.20
C GLN A 192 -4.41 2.61 -4.59
N SER A 193 -3.10 2.85 -4.69
CA SER A 193 -2.39 2.78 -5.97
C SER A 193 -2.40 1.39 -6.60
N GLU A 194 -2.40 0.32 -5.79
CA GLU A 194 -2.54 -1.06 -6.27
C GLU A 194 -3.96 -1.35 -6.75
N LEU A 195 -4.98 -0.84 -6.06
CA LEU A 195 -6.39 -0.94 -6.46
C LEU A 195 -6.66 -0.19 -7.76
N ASP A 196 -6.17 1.04 -7.90
CA ASP A 196 -6.33 1.86 -9.11
C ASP A 196 -5.66 1.18 -10.33
N LEU A 197 -4.46 0.60 -10.12
CA LEU A 197 -3.77 -0.19 -11.14
C LEU A 197 -4.51 -1.50 -11.50
N ALA A 198 -5.16 -2.14 -10.53
CA ALA A 198 -5.99 -3.33 -10.76
C ALA A 198 -7.25 -2.98 -11.56
N LEU A 199 -7.95 -1.90 -11.19
CA LEU A 199 -9.12 -1.39 -11.91
C LEU A 199 -8.78 -1.01 -13.36
N ALA A 200 -7.65 -0.34 -13.60
CA ALA A 200 -7.17 -0.02 -14.95
C ALA A 200 -6.90 -1.28 -15.79
N LYS A 201 -6.33 -2.34 -15.19
CA LYS A 201 -6.14 -3.64 -15.85
C LYS A 201 -7.45 -4.35 -16.15
N CYS A 202 -8.42 -4.32 -15.23
CA CYS A 202 -9.75 -4.87 -15.47
C CYS A 202 -10.44 -4.18 -16.66
N GLY A 203 -10.44 -2.84 -16.72
CA GLY A 203 -10.97 -2.10 -17.86
C GLY A 203 -10.29 -2.46 -19.18
N ALA A 204 -8.96 -2.58 -19.19
CA ALA A 204 -8.22 -3.01 -20.39
C ALA A 204 -8.61 -4.44 -20.84
N PHE A 205 -8.80 -5.38 -19.90
CA PHE A 205 -9.30 -6.72 -20.23
C PHE A 205 -10.77 -6.71 -20.68
N GLU A 206 -11.60 -5.81 -20.16
CA GLU A 206 -12.99 -5.66 -20.60
C GLU A 206 -13.10 -5.17 -22.04
N GLU A 207 -12.25 -4.23 -22.49
CA GLU A 207 -12.20 -3.83 -23.91
C GLU A 207 -11.71 -4.99 -24.81
N VAL A 208 -10.62 -5.68 -24.44
CA VAL A 208 -10.15 -6.86 -25.18
C VAL A 208 -11.22 -7.97 -25.26
N LEU A 209 -12.04 -8.11 -24.21
CA LEU A 209 -13.20 -9.03 -24.18
C LEU A 209 -14.44 -8.51 -24.94
N LYS A 210 -14.44 -7.28 -25.44
CA LYS A 210 -15.42 -6.79 -26.45
C LYS A 210 -14.88 -7.06 -27.84
N ASP A 211 -13.62 -6.71 -28.10
CA ASP A 211 -12.96 -6.91 -29.40
C ASP A 211 -13.00 -8.39 -29.81
N LEU A 212 -12.60 -9.31 -28.92
CA LEU A 212 -12.67 -10.76 -29.14
C LEU A 212 -14.10 -11.30 -29.34
N LYS A 213 -15.15 -10.56 -28.92
CA LYS A 213 -16.55 -10.93 -29.21
C LYS A 213 -16.99 -10.44 -30.58
N LEU A 214 -16.49 -9.29 -31.03
CA LEU A 214 -16.72 -8.77 -32.38
C LEU A 214 -16.01 -9.64 -33.41
N GLU A 215 -14.70 -9.88 -33.25
CA GLU A 215 -13.90 -10.77 -34.11
C GLU A 215 -14.51 -12.18 -34.19
N LYS A 216 -14.99 -12.72 -33.06
CA LYS A 216 -15.72 -14.00 -33.06
C LYS A 216 -17.04 -13.94 -33.83
N ALA A 217 -17.80 -12.84 -33.75
CA ALA A 217 -19.04 -12.68 -34.49
C ALA A 217 -18.78 -12.58 -36.00
N GLU A 218 -17.75 -11.84 -36.39
CA GLU A 218 -17.28 -11.72 -37.78
C GLU A 218 -16.83 -13.08 -38.33
N MET A 219 -15.96 -13.82 -37.62
CA MET A 219 -15.57 -15.18 -38.03
C MET A 219 -16.75 -16.16 -38.11
N MET A 220 -17.76 -16.05 -37.23
CA MET A 220 -18.97 -16.90 -37.33
C MET A 220 -19.80 -16.57 -38.58
N GLN A 221 -19.86 -15.29 -38.98
CA GLN A 221 -20.51 -14.86 -40.22
C GLN A 221 -19.71 -15.33 -41.44
N GLU A 222 -18.38 -15.17 -41.45
CA GLU A 222 -17.53 -15.68 -42.53
C GLU A 222 -17.64 -17.20 -42.71
N VAL A 223 -17.70 -17.97 -41.61
CA VAL A 223 -17.89 -19.43 -41.68
C VAL A 223 -19.26 -19.79 -42.27
N PHE A 224 -20.32 -19.03 -41.94
CA PHE A 224 -21.64 -19.22 -42.53
C PHE A 224 -21.64 -18.90 -44.04
N ASP A 225 -21.09 -17.75 -44.44
CA ASP A 225 -21.06 -17.32 -45.84
C ASP A 225 -20.18 -18.24 -46.71
N ASN A 226 -19.07 -18.73 -46.18
CA ASN A 226 -18.25 -19.77 -46.82
C ASN A 226 -19.01 -21.09 -46.98
N HIS A 227 -19.85 -21.49 -46.01
CA HIS A 227 -20.67 -22.70 -46.12
C HIS A 227 -21.74 -22.55 -47.22
N VAL A 228 -22.41 -21.40 -47.30
CA VAL A 228 -23.36 -21.06 -48.37
C VAL A 228 -22.67 -21.03 -49.74
N ALA A 229 -21.46 -20.46 -49.83
CA ALA A 229 -20.68 -20.44 -51.06
C ALA A 229 -20.24 -21.85 -51.51
N MET A 230 -19.81 -22.70 -50.57
CA MET A 230 -19.46 -24.11 -50.83
C MET A 230 -20.67 -24.90 -51.35
N ASP A 231 -21.84 -24.77 -50.72
CA ASP A 231 -23.05 -25.47 -51.14
C ASP A 231 -23.57 -24.98 -52.50
N LYS A 232 -23.45 -23.68 -52.79
CA LYS A 232 -23.70 -23.15 -54.14
C LYS A 232 -22.78 -23.79 -55.18
N GLN A 233 -21.47 -23.85 -54.93
CA GLN A 233 -20.51 -24.49 -55.84
C GLN A 233 -20.75 -26.00 -56.02
N ARG A 234 -21.23 -26.68 -54.96
CA ARG A 234 -21.65 -28.09 -55.00
C ARG A 234 -22.82 -28.28 -55.96
N LEU A 235 -23.89 -27.49 -55.80
CA LEU A 235 -25.07 -27.53 -56.68
C LEU A 235 -24.71 -27.15 -58.14
N GLU A 236 -23.87 -26.14 -58.36
CA GLU A 236 -23.39 -25.78 -59.69
C GLU A 236 -22.59 -26.92 -60.35
N ARG A 237 -21.74 -27.62 -59.59
CA ARG A 237 -21.02 -28.81 -60.05
C ARG A 237 -21.97 -29.96 -60.41
N GLU A 238 -22.97 -30.24 -59.57
CA GLU A 238 -23.97 -31.29 -59.82
C GLU A 238 -24.78 -30.99 -61.10
N VAL A 239 -25.17 -29.73 -61.33
CA VAL A 239 -25.86 -29.29 -62.56
C VAL A 239 -24.96 -29.40 -63.79
N ILE A 240 -23.67 -29.06 -63.70
CA ILE A 240 -22.71 -29.22 -64.79
C ILE A 240 -22.47 -30.70 -65.11
N GLN A 241 -22.37 -31.55 -64.09
CA GLN A 241 -22.20 -33.00 -64.26
C GLN A 241 -23.41 -33.63 -64.96
N MET A 242 -24.63 -33.30 -64.54
CA MET A 242 -25.86 -33.78 -65.21
C MET A 242 -25.93 -33.33 -66.68
N LYS A 243 -25.55 -32.09 -66.99
CA LYS A 243 -25.47 -31.60 -68.38
C LYS A 243 -24.43 -32.37 -69.19
N LEU A 244 -23.25 -32.62 -68.63
CA LEU A 244 -22.17 -33.36 -69.26
C LEU A 244 -22.58 -34.82 -69.57
N ASP A 245 -23.24 -35.50 -68.63
CA ASP A 245 -23.66 -36.89 -68.82
C ASP A 245 -24.84 -37.02 -69.79
N ASN A 246 -25.77 -36.06 -69.80
CA ASN A 246 -26.81 -35.95 -70.84
C ASN A 246 -26.18 -35.75 -72.24
N LEU A 247 -25.18 -34.86 -72.38
CA LEU A 247 -24.48 -34.65 -73.64
C LEU A 247 -23.73 -35.90 -74.12
N LYS A 248 -23.13 -36.69 -73.21
CA LYS A 248 -22.54 -38.00 -73.55
C LYS A 248 -23.58 -38.98 -74.08
N GLN A 249 -24.76 -39.04 -73.47
CA GLN A 249 -25.85 -39.92 -73.92
C GLN A 249 -26.38 -39.51 -75.30
N VAL A 250 -26.59 -38.22 -75.54
CA VAL A 250 -27.00 -37.69 -76.85
C VAL A 250 -25.95 -38.01 -77.93
N ALA A 251 -24.68 -37.71 -77.69
CA ALA A 251 -23.60 -37.99 -78.64
C ALA A 251 -23.43 -39.51 -78.92
N LEU A 252 -23.73 -40.38 -77.95
CA LEU A 252 -23.75 -41.82 -78.13
C LEU A 252 -24.93 -42.27 -79.01
N ALA A 253 -26.13 -41.72 -78.80
CA ALA A 253 -27.31 -41.99 -79.63
C ALA A 253 -27.14 -41.47 -81.07
N GLU A 254 -26.57 -40.27 -81.25
CA GLU A 254 -26.19 -39.71 -82.56
C GLU A 254 -25.17 -40.61 -83.27
N LYS A 255 -24.15 -41.11 -82.55
CA LYS A 255 -23.18 -42.06 -83.10
C LYS A 255 -23.84 -43.37 -83.51
N MET A 256 -24.74 -43.93 -82.71
CA MET A 256 -25.45 -45.18 -83.03
C MET A 256 -26.35 -45.01 -84.26
N THR A 257 -27.18 -43.97 -84.30
CA THR A 257 -28.06 -43.68 -85.44
C THR A 257 -27.28 -43.34 -86.72
N ALA A 258 -26.11 -42.71 -86.62
CA ALA A 258 -25.20 -42.51 -87.75
C ALA A 258 -24.61 -43.83 -88.28
N VAL A 259 -24.17 -44.73 -87.38
CA VAL A 259 -23.68 -46.07 -87.75
C VAL A 259 -24.79 -46.90 -88.40
N GLU A 260 -26.01 -46.84 -87.88
CA GLU A 260 -27.18 -47.51 -88.46
C GLU A 260 -27.56 -46.92 -89.83
N SER A 261 -27.51 -45.59 -90.00
CA SER A 261 -27.73 -44.93 -91.29
C SER A 261 -26.71 -45.39 -92.34
N VAL A 262 -25.42 -45.49 -91.96
CA VAL A 262 -24.36 -46.00 -92.84
C VAL A 262 -24.58 -47.48 -93.16
N LYS A 263 -24.89 -48.32 -92.16
CA LYS A 263 -25.18 -49.74 -92.34
C LYS A 263 -26.33 -49.96 -93.32
N THR A 264 -27.44 -49.25 -93.17
CA THR A 264 -28.62 -49.33 -94.06
C THR A 264 -28.26 -48.88 -95.48
N LYS A 265 -27.48 -47.82 -95.66
CA LYS A 265 -26.98 -47.38 -96.98
C LYS A 265 -26.08 -48.42 -97.64
N CYS A 266 -25.21 -49.09 -96.87
CA CYS A 266 -24.39 -50.19 -97.37
C CYS A 266 -25.24 -51.42 -97.75
N GLN A 267 -26.24 -51.79 -96.93
CA GLN A 267 -27.16 -52.89 -97.23
C GLN A 267 -27.99 -52.63 -98.50
N GLN A 268 -28.50 -51.40 -98.67
CA GLN A 268 -29.19 -51.00 -99.89
C GLN A 268 -28.27 -51.15 -101.11
N LYS A 269 -27.04 -50.61 -101.03
CA LYS A 269 -26.10 -50.70 -102.16
C LYS A 269 -25.64 -52.13 -102.49
N ILE A 270 -25.59 -53.02 -101.50
CA ILE A 270 -25.37 -54.47 -101.74
C ILE A 270 -26.55 -55.06 -102.50
N PHE A 271 -27.79 -54.77 -102.08
CA PHE A 271 -29.01 -55.23 -102.76
C PHE A 271 -29.14 -54.69 -104.20
N ASP A 272 -28.79 -53.43 -104.43
CA ASP A 272 -28.79 -52.80 -105.76
C ASP A 272 -27.76 -53.49 -106.68
N LEU A 273 -26.54 -53.74 -106.19
CA LEU A 273 -25.50 -54.49 -106.90
C LEU A 273 -25.90 -55.95 -107.14
N GLU A 274 -26.58 -56.60 -106.20
CA GLU A 274 -27.12 -57.95 -106.41
C GLU A 274 -28.19 -57.99 -107.52
N GLN A 275 -29.03 -56.96 -107.65
CA GLN A 275 -29.95 -56.85 -108.78
C GLN A 275 -29.22 -56.64 -110.10
N GLU A 276 -28.19 -55.80 -110.11
CA GLU A 276 -27.37 -55.53 -111.31
C GLU A 276 -26.64 -56.81 -111.77
N VAL A 277 -26.02 -57.55 -110.85
CA VAL A 277 -25.43 -58.87 -111.13
C VAL A 277 -26.47 -59.87 -111.65
N LYS A 278 -27.69 -59.91 -111.08
CA LYS A 278 -28.77 -60.79 -111.57
C LYS A 278 -29.16 -60.44 -113.02
N LYS A 279 -29.39 -59.16 -113.33
CA LYS A 279 -29.70 -58.66 -114.69
C LYS A 279 -28.59 -59.00 -115.69
N LEU A 280 -27.33 -58.68 -115.37
CA LEU A 280 -26.18 -59.02 -116.22
C LEU A 280 -26.01 -60.53 -116.42
N THR A 281 -26.38 -61.35 -115.43
CA THR A 281 -26.38 -62.81 -115.54
C THR A 281 -27.52 -63.34 -116.42
N GLU A 282 -28.71 -62.72 -116.38
CA GLU A 282 -29.82 -63.01 -117.27
C GLU A 282 -29.51 -62.62 -118.72
N GLU A 283 -28.94 -61.42 -118.93
CA GLU A 283 -28.48 -60.93 -120.23
C GLU A 283 -27.39 -61.82 -120.84
N LEU A 284 -26.36 -62.18 -120.06
CA LEU A 284 -25.32 -63.12 -120.48
C LEU A 284 -25.87 -64.51 -120.81
N ASN A 285 -26.86 -65.01 -120.05
CA ASN A 285 -27.48 -66.30 -120.34
C ASN A 285 -28.34 -66.25 -121.61
N LYS A 286 -29.02 -65.13 -121.86
CA LYS A 286 -29.74 -64.86 -123.12
C LYS A 286 -28.76 -64.81 -124.30
N GLU A 287 -27.68 -64.03 -124.21
CA GLU A 287 -26.64 -63.97 -125.24
C GLU A 287 -26.05 -65.36 -125.52
N ARG A 288 -25.77 -66.16 -124.48
CA ARG A 288 -25.29 -67.55 -124.65
C ARG A 288 -26.33 -68.49 -125.25
N TYR A 289 -27.63 -68.21 -125.10
CA TYR A 289 -28.71 -68.95 -125.77
C TYR A 289 -28.82 -68.53 -127.25
N ASP A 290 -28.78 -67.24 -127.54
CA ASP A 290 -28.84 -66.69 -128.89
C ASP A 290 -27.57 -67.07 -129.70
N HIS A 291 -26.40 -67.11 -129.08
CA HIS A 291 -25.19 -67.70 -129.67
C HIS A 291 -25.32 -69.20 -129.94
N LYS A 292 -25.92 -69.99 -129.04
CA LYS A 292 -26.18 -71.43 -129.29
C LYS A 292 -27.15 -71.64 -130.46
N ASN A 293 -28.19 -70.80 -130.56
CA ASN A 293 -29.13 -70.82 -131.68
C ASN A 293 -28.44 -70.42 -132.99
N THR A 294 -27.62 -69.36 -132.96
CA THR A 294 -26.79 -68.93 -134.09
C THR A 294 -25.81 -70.03 -134.51
N GLN A 295 -25.16 -70.71 -133.56
CA GLN A 295 -24.26 -71.84 -133.83
C GLN A 295 -25.01 -73.05 -134.40
N ARG A 296 -26.24 -73.33 -133.94
CA ARG A 296 -27.12 -74.37 -134.51
C ARG A 296 -27.55 -74.00 -135.94
N GLY A 297 -27.92 -72.74 -136.18
CA GLY A 297 -28.25 -72.21 -137.51
C GLY A 297 -27.05 -72.30 -138.47
N LEU A 298 -25.87 -71.87 -138.03
CA LEU A 298 -24.61 -72.03 -138.77
C LEU A 298 -24.25 -73.51 -138.99
N LYS A 299 -24.56 -74.41 -138.06
CA LYS A 299 -24.39 -75.86 -138.27
C LYS A 299 -25.37 -76.38 -139.31
N HIS A 300 -26.65 -75.98 -139.26
CA HIS A 300 -27.64 -76.34 -140.28
C HIS A 300 -27.24 -75.81 -141.66
N LEU A 301 -26.75 -74.57 -141.76
CA LEU A 301 -26.23 -73.99 -143.00
C LEU A 301 -24.99 -74.75 -143.49
N ARG A 302 -23.99 -75.02 -142.64
CA ARG A 302 -22.82 -75.84 -143.01
C ARG A 302 -23.21 -77.24 -143.45
N GLN A 303 -24.21 -77.85 -142.80
CA GLN A 303 -24.69 -79.19 -143.12
C GLN A 303 -25.52 -79.20 -144.41
N HIS A 304 -26.29 -78.14 -144.69
CA HIS A 304 -26.94 -77.88 -145.98
C HIS A 304 -25.90 -77.73 -147.10
N PHE A 305 -24.90 -76.85 -146.93
CA PHE A 305 -23.80 -76.67 -147.89
C PHE A 305 -22.91 -77.91 -148.06
N ALA A 306 -22.84 -78.80 -147.06
CA ALA A 306 -22.16 -80.09 -147.18
C ALA A 306 -23.04 -81.21 -147.77
N SER A 307 -24.37 -81.06 -147.76
CA SER A 307 -25.31 -81.94 -148.44
C SER A 307 -25.60 -81.52 -149.90
N LEU A 308 -25.30 -80.27 -150.26
CA LEU A 308 -25.26 -79.84 -151.64
C LEU A 308 -24.07 -80.52 -152.34
N SER A 309 -24.36 -81.20 -153.45
CA SER A 309 -23.35 -81.62 -154.41
C SER A 309 -22.59 -80.40 -154.94
N VAL A 310 -21.27 -80.57 -155.17
CA VAL A 310 -20.39 -79.54 -155.75
C VAL A 310 -20.82 -79.09 -157.17
N GLN A 311 -21.82 -79.75 -157.74
CA GLN A 311 -22.43 -79.47 -159.04
C GLN A 311 -23.31 -78.21 -159.04
N ASP A 312 -23.88 -77.78 -157.91
CA ASP A 312 -24.93 -76.74 -157.86
C ASP A 312 -24.46 -75.37 -157.31
N ILE A 313 -23.17 -75.19 -157.00
CA ILE A 313 -22.63 -73.98 -156.33
C ILE A 313 -21.75 -73.13 -157.29
N VAL A 314 -21.63 -73.49 -158.56
CA VAL A 314 -20.83 -72.74 -159.56
C VAL A 314 -21.70 -72.22 -160.72
N PRO A 315 -22.16 -70.96 -160.67
CA PRO A 315 -22.72 -70.28 -161.84
C PRO A 315 -21.68 -70.22 -162.98
N PRO A 316 -22.07 -70.25 -164.27
CA PRO A 316 -21.16 -70.57 -165.39
C PRO A 316 -19.98 -69.62 -165.66
N ASN A 317 -19.82 -68.54 -164.90
CA ASN A 317 -18.84 -67.46 -165.13
C ASN A 317 -17.88 -67.23 -163.94
N ALA A 318 -17.74 -68.18 -163.00
CA ALA A 318 -16.82 -68.05 -161.87
C ALA A 318 -15.33 -68.13 -162.31
N VAL A 319 -14.58 -67.03 -162.12
CA VAL A 319 -13.19 -66.90 -162.60
C VAL A 319 -12.22 -67.70 -161.72
N THR A 320 -11.65 -68.77 -162.26
CA THR A 320 -10.70 -69.66 -161.57
C THR A 320 -9.25 -69.13 -161.58
N LYS A 321 -9.04 -67.85 -161.28
CA LYS A 321 -7.71 -67.22 -161.16
C LYS A 321 -7.66 -66.23 -160.01
N ASP A 322 -6.99 -66.65 -158.93
CA ASP A 322 -6.62 -65.76 -157.83
C ASP A 322 -5.73 -64.62 -158.32
N GLN A 323 -6.21 -63.39 -158.16
CA GLN A 323 -5.38 -62.18 -158.22
C GLN A 323 -5.11 -61.70 -156.79
N ILE A 324 -4.15 -62.35 -156.12
CA ILE A 324 -3.67 -61.90 -154.81
C ILE A 324 -2.79 -60.66 -155.00
N GLY A 325 -3.46 -59.51 -155.16
CA GLY A 325 -2.85 -58.19 -155.02
C GLY A 325 -2.77 -57.82 -153.53
N HIS A 326 -1.57 -57.49 -153.05
CA HIS A 326 -1.36 -57.02 -151.69
C HIS A 326 -2.22 -55.78 -151.37
N VAL A 327 -2.94 -55.81 -150.24
CA VAL A 327 -3.32 -54.61 -149.49
C VAL A 327 -2.98 -54.86 -148.02
N THR A 328 -2.17 -53.98 -147.45
CA THR A 328 -1.79 -53.95 -146.04
C THR A 328 -2.73 -53.07 -145.23
N TYR A 329 -3.08 -53.51 -144.02
CA TYR A 329 -2.90 -52.73 -142.79
C TYR A 329 -2.84 -53.67 -141.58
#